data_AF-A0A1A3PH21-F1
#
_entry.id   AF-A0A1A3PH21-F1
#
_cell.length_a   1.000
_cell.length_b   1.000
_cell.length_c   1.000
_cell.angle_alpha   90.00
_cell.angle_beta   90.00
_cell.angle_gamma   90.00
#
_symmetry.space_group_name_H-M   'P 1'
#
loop_
_entity.id
_entity.type
_entity.pdbx_description
1 polymer ?
#
loop_
_entity_poly.entity_id
_entity_poly.type
_entity_poly.pdbx_seq_one_letter_code
_entity_poly.pdbx_strand_id
1 'polypeptide(L)'
;MRMPQEERARIDDVERRLAEKYTALPIDHVATVVRHAYSQFQSSRVRDFIPLLVQRRADEELEELSVLRPDLAAVALDDLNAAAV
;
A
#
# COMPACT_ATOMS: atom_id res chain seq x y z
N MET A 1 -1.78 -17.71 -6.96
CA MET A 1 -2.89 -17.90 -6.00
C MET A 1 -3.97 -16.87 -6.34
N ARG A 2 -5.20 -17.28 -6.71
CA ARG A 2 -6.27 -16.32 -7.07
C ARG A 2 -6.73 -15.60 -5.78
N MET A 3 -6.55 -14.28 -5.69
CA MET A 3 -7.16 -13.50 -4.62
C MET A 3 -8.69 -13.65 -4.70
N PRO A 4 -9.40 -13.91 -3.60
CA PRO A 4 -10.85 -13.83 -3.56
C PRO A 4 -11.33 -12.44 -4.04
N GLN A 5 -12.40 -12.37 -4.83
CA GLN A 5 -12.88 -11.08 -5.37
C GLN A 5 -13.27 -10.09 -4.29
N GLU A 6 -13.79 -10.58 -3.15
CA GLU A 6 -14.15 -9.74 -2.00
C GLU A 6 -12.92 -9.11 -1.34
N GLU A 7 -11.82 -9.85 -1.23
CA GLU A 7 -10.57 -9.34 -0.69
C GLU A 7 -10.00 -8.27 -1.60
N ARG A 8 -10.04 -8.50 -2.92
CA ARG A 8 -9.60 -7.51 -3.91
C ARG A 8 -10.42 -6.22 -3.83
N ALA A 9 -11.75 -6.32 -3.77
CA ALA A 9 -12.60 -5.14 -3.61
C ALA A 9 -12.29 -4.36 -2.32
N ARG A 10 -11.99 -5.05 -1.21
CA ARG A 10 -11.60 -4.41 0.05
C ARG A 10 -10.23 -3.73 -0.03
N ILE A 11 -9.27 -4.30 -0.77
CA ILE A 11 -7.96 -3.67 -1.00
C ILE A 11 -8.09 -2.46 -1.93
N ASP A 12 -8.89 -2.55 -2.99
CA ASP A 12 -9.17 -1.43 -3.89
C ASP A 12 -9.85 -0.25 -3.14
N ASP A 13 -10.74 -0.56 -2.19
CA ASP A 13 -11.33 0.43 -1.29
C ASP A 13 -10.31 1.10 -0.37
N VAL A 14 -9.34 0.34 0.14
CA VAL A 14 -8.24 0.86 0.96
C VAL A 14 -7.35 1.78 0.13
N GLU A 15 -6.98 1.39 -1.09
CA GLU A 15 -6.17 2.19 -2.01
C GLU A 15 -6.82 3.54 -2.28
N ARG A 16 -8.12 3.54 -2.62
CA ARG A 16 -8.88 4.76 -2.87
C ARG A 16 -8.91 5.69 -1.65
N ARG A 17 -9.16 5.15 -0.45
CA ARG A 17 -9.19 5.97 0.79
C ARG A 17 -7.83 6.60 1.10
N LEU A 18 -6.75 5.85 0.90
CA LEU A 18 -5.40 6.36 1.10
C LEU A 18 -5.03 7.41 0.04
N ALA A 19 -5.45 7.23 -1.21
CA ALA A 19 -5.24 8.21 -2.27
C ALA A 19 -5.99 9.53 -1.98
N GLU A 20 -7.20 9.44 -1.44
CA GLU A 20 -7.98 10.60 -0.97
C GLU A 20 -7.35 11.26 0.27
N LYS A 21 -6.71 10.50 1.17
CA LYS A 21 -6.03 11.03 2.36
C LYS A 21 -4.71 11.72 2.00
N TYR A 22 -3.91 11.12 1.11
CA TYR A 22 -2.57 11.58 0.75
C TYR A 22 -2.55 12.22 -0.66
N THR A 23 -3.40 13.23 -0.88
CA THR A 23 -3.52 13.91 -2.19
C THR A 23 -2.24 14.60 -2.68
N ALA A 24 -1.29 14.85 -1.78
CA ALA A 24 0.02 15.40 -2.13
C ALA A 24 0.96 14.38 -2.81
N LEU A 25 0.63 13.08 -2.72
CA LEU A 25 1.40 12.00 -3.32
C LEU A 25 0.74 11.54 -4.65
N PRO A 26 1.53 11.14 -5.65
CA PRO A 26 0.99 10.51 -6.86
C PRO A 26 0.19 9.25 -6.54
N ILE A 27 -0.90 9.02 -7.26
CA ILE A 27 -1.75 7.84 -7.03
C ILE A 27 -1.01 6.52 -7.27
N ASP A 28 -0.06 6.49 -8.21
CA ASP A 28 0.79 5.33 -8.47
C ASP A 28 1.69 4.98 -7.27
N HIS A 29 2.09 5.99 -6.48
CA HIS A 29 2.88 5.77 -5.27
C HIS A 29 2.02 5.11 -4.19
N VAL A 30 0.81 5.63 -3.98
CA VAL A 30 -0.16 5.05 -3.05
C VAL A 30 -0.47 3.59 -3.43
N ALA A 31 -0.74 3.33 -4.72
CA ALA A 31 -1.00 1.99 -5.22
C ALA A 31 0.19 1.04 -5.00
N THR A 32 1.42 1.52 -5.18
CA THR A 32 2.64 0.75 -4.96
C THR A 32 2.81 0.37 -3.49
N VAL A 33 2.65 1.33 -2.58
CA VAL A 33 2.74 1.09 -1.13
C VAL A 33 1.65 0.11 -0.67
N VAL A 34 0.41 0.27 -1.12
CA VAL A 34 -0.69 -0.66 -0.77
C VAL A 34 -0.39 -2.08 -1.26
N ARG A 35 0.14 -2.22 -2.48
CA ARG A 35 0.51 -3.52 -3.05
C ARG A 35 1.67 -4.18 -2.31
N HIS A 36 2.66 -3.38 -1.91
CA HIS A 36 3.79 -3.82 -1.09
C HIS A 36 3.34 -4.24 0.31
N ALA A 37 2.50 -3.45 0.98
CA ALA A 37 1.92 -3.82 2.27
C ALA A 37 1.10 -5.12 2.16
N TYR A 38 0.32 -5.29 1.09
CA TYR A 38 -0.42 -6.52 0.83
C TYR A 38 0.47 -7.74 0.59
N SER A 39 1.61 -7.59 -0.12
CA SER A 39 2.51 -8.70 -0.43
C SER A 39 3.06 -9.37 0.83
N GLN A 40 3.31 -8.58 1.88
CA GLN A 40 3.82 -9.05 3.17
C GLN A 40 2.84 -9.99 3.90
N PHE A 41 1.56 -9.97 3.55
CA PHE A 41 0.55 -10.84 4.16
C PHE A 41 0.10 -12.00 3.27
N GLN A 42 0.72 -12.23 2.11
CA GLN A 42 0.33 -13.32 1.19
C GLN A 42 0.42 -14.72 1.81
N SER A 43 1.29 -14.91 2.81
CA SER A 43 1.47 -16.16 3.55
C SER A 43 0.54 -16.31 4.76
N SER A 44 -0.27 -15.28 5.07
CA SER A 44 -1.12 -15.27 6.26
C SER A 44 -2.33 -16.18 6.09
N ARG A 45 -2.62 -16.98 7.12
CA ARG A 45 -3.76 -17.92 7.13
C ARG A 45 -5.09 -17.25 7.42
N VAL A 46 -5.10 -16.14 8.15
CA VAL A 46 -6.31 -15.40 8.52
C VAL A 46 -6.46 -14.21 7.58
N ARG A 47 -7.44 -14.26 6.68
CA ARG A 47 -7.59 -13.27 5.60
C ARG A 47 -8.55 -12.12 5.91
N ASP A 48 -9.44 -12.28 6.89
CA ASP A 48 -10.47 -11.29 7.20
C ASP A 48 -9.91 -9.94 7.67
N PHE A 49 -8.75 -9.95 8.32
CA PHE A 49 -8.09 -8.76 8.85
C PHE A 49 -7.04 -8.17 7.90
N ILE A 50 -6.77 -8.83 6.77
CA ILE A 50 -5.74 -8.39 5.81
C ILE A 50 -5.99 -6.96 5.34
N PRO A 51 -7.21 -6.55 4.94
CA PRO A 51 -7.44 -5.19 4.49
C PRO A 51 -7.11 -4.14 5.56
N LEU A 52 -7.41 -4.42 6.83
CA LEU A 52 -7.12 -3.51 7.94
C LEU A 52 -5.63 -3.40 8.21
N LEU A 53 -4.91 -4.52 8.19
CA LEU A 53 -3.47 -4.55 8.40
C LEU A 53 -2.71 -3.89 7.24
N VAL A 54 -3.16 -4.13 6.01
CA VAL A 54 -2.63 -3.47 4.81
C VAL A 54 -2.86 -1.97 4.89
N GLN A 55 -4.08 -1.55 5.21
CA GLN A 55 -4.39 -0.13 5.38
C GLN A 55 -3.46 0.50 6.40
N ARG A 56 -3.33 -0.09 7.59
CA ARG A 56 -2.48 0.44 8.66
C ARG A 56 -1.02 0.59 8.22
N ARG A 57 -0.46 -0.46 7.60
CA ARG A 57 0.94 -0.48 7.19
C ARG A 57 1.21 0.51 6.07
N ALA A 58 0.29 0.60 5.11
CA ALA A 58 0.36 1.59 4.04
C ALA A 58 0.21 3.02 4.58
N ASP A 59 -0.63 3.25 5.61
CA ASP A 59 -0.80 4.55 6.25
C ASP A 59 0.49 5.01 6.94
N GLU A 60 1.15 4.12 7.70
CA GLU A 60 2.44 4.38 8.36
C GLU A 60 3.52 4.73 7.32
N GLU A 61 3.62 3.96 6.23
CA GLU A 61 4.61 4.17 5.17
C GLU A 61 4.33 5.45 4.35
N LEU A 62 3.06 5.74 4.04
CA LEU A 62 2.68 6.98 3.33
C LEU A 62 2.84 8.22 4.20
N GLU A 63 2.60 8.11 5.52
CA GLU A 63 2.86 9.21 6.45
C GLU A 63 4.35 9.56 6.47
N GLU A 64 5.24 8.57 6.58
CA GLU A 64 6.68 8.77 6.48
C GLU A 64 7.07 9.41 5.14
N LEU A 65 6.55 8.91 4.01
CA LEU A 65 6.81 9.47 2.68
C LEU A 65 6.24 10.88 2.48
N SER A 66 5.15 11.24 3.17
CA SER A 66 4.55 12.58 3.12
C SER A 66 5.31 13.61 3.96
N VAL A 67 5.94 13.15 5.05
CA VAL A 67 6.80 13.97 5.92
C VAL A 67 8.17 14.17 5.27
N LEU A 68 8.70 13.13 4.62
CA LEU A 68 9.87 13.27 3.76
C LEU A 68 9.53 14.12 2.54
N ARG A 69 10.44 15.04 2.21
CA ARG A 69 10.45 15.81 0.97
C ARG A 69 10.05 14.90 -0.23
N PRO A 70 8.97 15.20 -0.99
CA PRO A 70 8.41 14.28 -1.98
C PRO A 70 9.38 13.97 -3.15
N ASP A 71 10.40 14.79 -3.35
CA ASP A 71 11.52 14.55 -4.28
C ASP A 71 12.43 13.37 -3.87
N LEU A 72 12.54 13.07 -2.57
CA LEU A 72 13.32 11.93 -2.05
C LEU A 72 12.46 10.66 -1.90
N ALA A 73 11.16 10.83 -1.66
CA ALA A 73 10.21 9.73 -1.57
C ALA A 73 10.17 8.86 -2.84
N ALA A 74 10.35 9.47 -4.02
CA ALA A 74 10.42 8.76 -5.29
C ALA A 74 11.57 7.73 -5.35
N VAL A 75 12.72 8.02 -4.72
CA VAL A 75 13.87 7.09 -4.68
C VAL A 75 13.57 5.91 -3.75
N ALA A 76 12.96 6.16 -2.59
CA ALA A 76 12.57 5.11 -1.66
C ALA A 76 11.51 4.15 -2.25
N LEU A 77 10.63 4.66 -3.11
CA LEU A 77 9.62 3.87 -3.81
C LEU A 77 10.23 2.99 -4.92
N ASP A 78 11.28 3.45 -5.60
CA ASP A 78 12.03 2.62 -6.53
C ASP A 78 12.67 1.42 -5.81
N ASP A 79 13.20 1.61 -4.60
CA ASP A 79 13.74 0.52 -3.77
C ASP A 79 12.63 -0.48 -3.35
N LEU A 80 11.44 0.03 -2.99
CA LEU A 80 10.27 -0.81 -2.67
C LEU A 80 9.80 -1.62 -3.89
N ASN A 81 9.85 -1.03 -5.09
CA ASN A 81 9.52 -1.72 -6.33
C ASN A 81 10.59 -2.76 -6.70
N ALA A 82 11.88 -2.48 -6.45
CA ALA A 82 12.98 -3.41 -6.69
C ALA A 82 12.94 -4.64 -5.74
N ALA A 83 12.44 -4.48 -4.51
CA ALA A 83 12.28 -5.56 -3.55
C ALA A 83 11.05 -6.47 -3.82
N ALA A 84 10.19 -6.12 -4.77
CA ALA A 84 8.94 -6.82 -5.08
C ALA A 84 9.04 -7.82 -6.26
N VAL A 85 10.24 -8.09 -6.78
CA VAL A 85 10.53 -9.03 -7.89
C VAL A 85 11.13 -10.34 -7.37
#